data_AF-A0A380EIX9-F1
#
_entry.id   AF-A0A380EIX9-F1
#
_cell.length_a   1.000
_cell.length_b   1.000
_cell.length_c   1.000
_cell.angle_alpha   90.00
_cell.angle_beta   90.00
_cell.angle_gamma   90.00
#
_symmetry.space_group_name_H-M   'P 1'
#
loop_
_entity.id
_entity.type
_entity.pdbx_description
1 polymer ?
#
loop_
_entity_poly.entity_id
_entity_poly.type
_entity_poly.pdbx_seq_one_letter_code
_entity_poly.pdbx_strand_id
1 'polypeptide(L)'
;MKRADKNFPMDTYELQRELGGAVLKHFDNISVNVKRPDHEIRVEVRLDAIYMYEEVVPGSGGLPVGTGGKTLLMLSGGIDSPVAGMEVMRRGVTIEAIHFHSPPFTSDQAKEKVIELTRILAERVGPIKLHIVPFTELQKQVNKVVHPRYTMTSTRRMMMRVADKLVHQIGALAIVNGENLGQVASQTLHSMYAINNVTSTPVLRPLLTYDKEEIIIKSKEMVHLKHLFNHLKIVVQFSPLKIQ
;
A
#
# COMPACT_ATOMS: atom_id res chain seq x y z
N MET A 1 0.55 -19.82 26.81
CA MET A 1 1.18 -21.14 26.58
C MET A 1 0.54 -21.79 25.37
N LYS A 2 1.31 -22.15 24.35
CA LYS A 2 0.86 -22.97 23.23
C LYS A 2 1.80 -24.17 23.07
N ARG A 3 1.22 -25.33 22.83
CA ARG A 3 1.97 -26.59 22.70
C ARG A 3 1.68 -27.21 21.33
N ALA A 4 2.61 -27.00 20.40
CA ALA A 4 2.58 -27.62 19.08
C ALA A 4 3.12 -29.06 19.15
N ASP A 5 4.19 -29.28 19.92
CA ASP A 5 4.67 -30.63 20.22
C ASP A 5 3.80 -31.31 21.28
N LYS A 6 2.97 -32.26 20.85
CA LYS A 6 2.06 -33.01 21.73
C LYS A 6 2.74 -34.11 22.53
N ASN A 7 4.01 -34.44 22.22
CA ASN A 7 4.78 -35.44 22.94
C ASN A 7 5.64 -34.85 24.06
N PHE A 8 5.67 -33.52 24.21
CA PHE A 8 6.40 -32.87 25.28
C PHE A 8 5.94 -33.40 26.66
N PRO A 9 6.87 -33.74 27.58
CA PRO A 9 6.53 -34.50 28.80
C PRO A 9 5.54 -33.82 29.75
N MET A 10 5.55 -32.50 29.80
CA MET A 10 4.61 -31.72 30.61
C MET A 10 3.43 -31.23 29.78
N ASP A 11 2.24 -31.25 30.38
CA ASP A 11 1.08 -30.62 29.76
C ASP A 11 1.09 -29.08 29.89
N THR A 12 0.09 -28.44 29.28
CA THR A 12 -0.03 -26.98 29.27
C THR A 12 -0.14 -26.39 30.68
N TYR A 13 -0.89 -27.03 31.58
CA TYR A 13 -1.13 -26.54 32.94
C TYR A 13 0.10 -26.76 33.82
N GLU A 14 0.76 -27.91 33.70
CA GLU A 14 2.02 -28.19 34.39
C GLU A 14 3.09 -27.18 34.01
N LEU A 15 3.27 -26.91 32.72
CA LEU A 15 4.19 -25.89 32.23
C LEU A 15 3.86 -24.48 32.74
N GLN A 16 2.58 -24.11 32.75
CA GLN A 16 2.16 -22.81 33.28
C GLN A 16 2.45 -22.68 34.78
N ARG A 17 2.21 -23.74 35.56
CA ARG A 17 2.47 -23.75 37.00
C ARG A 17 3.96 -23.71 37.30
N GLU A 18 4.76 -24.50 36.58
CA GLU A 18 6.21 -24.56 36.76
C GLU A 18 6.86 -23.21 36.39
N LEU A 19 6.47 -22.63 35.25
CA LEU A 19 6.96 -21.33 34.80
C LEU A 19 6.53 -20.22 35.78
N GLY A 20 5.25 -20.16 36.13
CA GLY A 20 4.75 -19.16 37.08
C GLY A 20 5.42 -19.27 38.44
N GLY A 21 5.63 -20.49 38.93
CA GLY A 21 6.37 -20.76 40.15
C GLY A 21 7.84 -20.33 40.08
N ALA A 22 8.53 -20.60 38.97
CA ALA A 22 9.92 -20.19 38.77
C ALA A 22 10.08 -18.66 38.75
N VAL A 23 9.15 -17.95 38.10
CA VAL A 23 9.13 -16.48 38.03
C VAL A 23 8.85 -15.87 39.41
N LEU A 24 7.82 -16.35 40.12
CA LEU A 24 7.47 -15.87 41.46
C LEU A 24 8.59 -16.09 42.49
N LYS A 25 9.42 -17.13 42.31
CA LYS A 25 10.57 -17.40 43.20
C LYS A 25 11.75 -16.44 42.98
N HIS A 26 11.87 -15.83 41.80
CA HIS A 26 13.02 -14.99 41.45
C HIS A 26 12.79 -13.50 41.64
N PHE A 27 11.53 -13.05 41.65
CA PHE A 27 11.18 -11.63 41.76
C PHE A 27 10.34 -11.38 42.99
N ASP A 28 10.82 -10.50 43.86
CA ASP A 28 10.03 -9.97 44.96
C ASP A 28 9.02 -8.94 44.43
N ASN A 29 7.84 -8.86 45.05
CA ASN A 29 6.77 -7.88 44.74
C ASN A 29 6.02 -8.05 43.41
N ILE A 30 5.97 -9.26 42.85
CA ILE A 30 5.08 -9.58 41.73
C ILE A 30 3.97 -10.54 42.15
N SER A 31 2.85 -10.55 41.41
CA SER A 31 1.74 -11.47 41.64
C SER A 31 1.17 -11.98 40.32
N VAL A 32 0.50 -13.12 40.34
CA VAL A 32 -0.12 -13.69 39.14
C VAL A 32 -1.52 -13.12 38.95
N ASN A 33 -1.74 -12.42 37.83
CA ASN A 33 -3.05 -11.95 37.40
C ASN A 33 -3.41 -12.52 36.02
N VAL A 34 -4.25 -13.56 36.01
CA VAL A 34 -4.67 -14.23 34.76
C VAL A 34 -5.72 -13.46 33.96
N LYS A 35 -6.31 -12.39 34.51
CA LYS A 35 -7.36 -11.61 33.84
C LYS A 35 -6.82 -10.36 33.15
N ARG A 36 -5.93 -9.63 33.81
CA ARG A 36 -5.33 -8.38 33.33
C ARG A 36 -3.87 -8.30 33.80
N PRO A 37 -2.96 -9.09 33.22
CA PRO A 37 -1.55 -9.03 33.57
C PRO A 37 -0.91 -7.74 33.03
N ASP A 38 0.04 -7.19 33.77
CA ASP A 38 0.90 -6.09 33.27
C ASP A 38 1.89 -6.61 32.23
N HIS A 39 2.40 -7.83 32.44
CA HIS A 39 3.31 -8.54 31.54
C HIS A 39 2.76 -9.95 31.26
N GLU A 40 2.59 -10.29 29.98
CA GLU A 40 2.13 -11.62 29.57
C GLU A 40 3.30 -12.43 29.00
N ILE A 41 3.86 -13.35 29.79
CA ILE A 41 4.88 -14.28 29.29
C ILE A 41 4.21 -15.34 28.43
N ARG A 42 4.51 -15.31 27.13
CA ARG A 42 4.04 -16.28 26.15
C ARG A 42 5.14 -17.30 25.89
N VAL A 43 4.73 -18.56 25.90
CA VAL A 43 5.61 -19.69 25.63
C VAL A 43 4.99 -20.55 24.54
N GLU A 44 5.79 -20.88 23.54
CA GLU A 44 5.46 -21.82 22.48
C GLU A 44 6.43 -23.01 22.51
N VAL A 45 5.90 -24.19 22.84
CA VAL A 45 6.63 -25.46 22.78
C VAL A 45 6.49 -26.05 21.39
N ARG A 46 7.60 -26.07 20.64
CA ARG A 46 7.74 -26.61 19.29
C ARG A 46 8.62 -27.86 19.33
N LEU A 47 8.74 -28.56 18.20
CA LEU A 47 9.56 -29.78 18.09
C LEU A 47 11.07 -29.48 18.16
N ASP A 48 11.47 -28.29 17.73
CA ASP A 48 12.86 -27.85 17.63
C ASP A 48 13.32 -27.04 18.85
N ALA A 49 12.44 -26.25 19.45
CA ALA A 49 12.77 -25.43 20.61
C ALA A 49 11.53 -25.02 21.43
N ILE A 50 11.79 -24.43 22.60
CA ILE A 50 10.79 -23.71 23.39
C ILE A 50 11.08 -22.22 23.22
N TYR A 51 10.13 -21.48 22.64
CA TYR A 51 10.23 -20.04 22.47
C TYR A 51 9.51 -19.34 23.61
N MET A 52 10.16 -18.36 24.22
CA MET A 52 9.57 -17.50 25.24
C MET A 52 9.69 -16.04 24.79
N TYR A 53 8.59 -15.31 24.89
CA TYR A 53 8.52 -13.90 24.50
C TYR A 53 7.38 -13.22 25.26
N GLU A 54 7.46 -11.92 25.37
CA GLU A 54 6.48 -11.10 26.06
C GLU A 54 5.70 -10.25 25.05
N GLU A 55 6.43 -9.57 24.19
CA GLU A 55 5.88 -8.70 23.18
C GLU A 55 5.60 -9.45 21.86
N VAL A 56 4.46 -9.14 21.25
CA VAL A 56 4.16 -9.52 19.86
C VAL A 56 3.92 -8.22 19.11
N VAL A 57 4.90 -7.83 18.30
CA VAL A 57 4.79 -6.64 17.45
C VAL A 57 4.01 -7.01 16.20
N PRO A 58 2.82 -6.44 15.96
CA PRO A 58 2.06 -6.71 14.75
C PRO A 58 2.84 -6.21 13.52
N GLY A 59 3.12 -7.12 12.59
CA GLY A 59 3.60 -6.73 11.27
C GLY A 59 2.50 -6.08 10.43
N SER A 60 2.84 -5.69 9.20
CA SER A 60 1.86 -5.10 8.26
C SER A 60 0.70 -6.05 7.87
N GLY A 61 0.83 -7.35 8.18
CA GLY A 61 -0.11 -8.38 7.76
C GLY A 61 -0.23 -8.47 6.24
N GLY A 62 -1.36 -8.98 5.75
CA GLY A 62 -1.59 -9.11 4.30
C GLY A 62 -0.92 -10.34 3.69
N LEU A 63 -0.63 -10.26 2.39
CA LEU A 63 -0.02 -11.34 1.61
C LEU A 63 1.38 -10.94 1.13
N PRO A 64 2.32 -11.89 0.97
CA PRO A 64 3.64 -11.61 0.42
C PRO A 64 3.54 -10.98 -0.98
N VAL A 65 4.19 -9.83 -1.17
CA VAL A 65 4.19 -9.10 -2.43
C VAL A 65 4.86 -9.96 -3.53
N GLY A 66 4.20 -10.04 -4.69
CA GLY A 66 4.59 -10.90 -5.81
C GLY A 66 3.67 -12.10 -6.02
N THR A 67 2.89 -12.50 -5.01
CA THR A 67 1.96 -13.63 -5.11
C THR A 67 0.68 -13.32 -5.90
N GLY A 68 0.26 -12.06 -5.97
CA GLY A 68 -0.98 -11.60 -6.59
C GLY A 68 -0.82 -11.01 -8.00
N GLY A 69 0.33 -11.18 -8.65
CA GLY A 69 0.62 -10.63 -9.98
C GLY A 69 1.10 -9.18 -9.94
N LYS A 70 0.94 -8.47 -11.07
CA LYS A 70 1.46 -7.11 -11.30
C LYS A 70 0.35 -6.15 -11.72
N THR A 71 0.38 -4.93 -11.20
CA THR A 71 -0.55 -3.85 -11.56
C THR A 71 0.19 -2.54 -11.85
N LEU A 72 -0.50 -1.60 -12.48
CA LEU A 72 -0.01 -0.25 -12.75
C LEU A 72 -0.75 0.77 -11.88
N LEU A 73 -0.04 1.42 -10.97
CA LEU A 73 -0.59 2.48 -10.10
C LEU A 73 -0.54 3.84 -10.79
N MET A 74 -1.70 4.47 -10.99
CA MET A 74 -1.79 5.88 -11.37
C MET A 74 -1.45 6.76 -10.16
N LEU A 75 -0.20 7.21 -10.09
CA LEU A 75 0.34 7.96 -8.95
C LEU A 75 0.26 9.47 -9.19
N SER A 76 -0.33 10.17 -8.22
CA SER A 76 -0.42 11.63 -8.16
C SER A 76 0.34 12.17 -6.94
N GLY A 77 0.56 13.48 -6.88
CA GLY A 77 1.13 14.14 -5.70
C GLY A 77 0.17 14.26 -4.50
N GLY A 78 -1.05 13.71 -4.59
CA GLY A 78 -2.00 13.63 -3.48
C GLY A 78 -1.71 12.46 -2.52
N ILE A 79 -2.50 12.36 -1.44
CA ILE A 79 -2.39 11.27 -0.46
C ILE A 79 -3.15 10.01 -0.88
N ASP A 80 -4.18 10.16 -1.72
CA ASP A 80 -5.12 9.07 -2.03
C ASP A 80 -4.43 7.98 -2.87
N SER A 81 -3.73 8.33 -3.96
CA SER A 81 -3.04 7.35 -4.82
C SER A 81 -1.94 6.51 -4.13
N PRO A 82 -1.02 7.07 -3.31
CA PRO A 82 -0.05 6.23 -2.61
C PRO A 82 -0.71 5.31 -1.56
N VAL A 83 -1.76 5.75 -0.87
CA VAL A 83 -2.53 4.88 0.03
C VAL A 83 -3.20 3.74 -0.74
N ALA A 84 -3.78 4.01 -1.92
CA ALA A 84 -4.31 2.96 -2.80
C ALA A 84 -3.23 1.94 -3.22
N GLY A 85 -2.02 2.43 -3.55
CA GLY A 85 -0.87 1.57 -3.83
C GLY A 85 -0.54 0.63 -2.67
N MET A 86 -0.50 1.18 -1.45
CA MET A 86 -0.28 0.40 -0.22
C MET A 86 -1.33 -0.69 0.00
N GLU A 87 -2.61 -0.36 -0.16
CA GLU A 87 -3.71 -1.32 0.03
C GLU A 87 -3.63 -2.47 -0.97
N VAL A 88 -3.30 -2.20 -2.24
CA VAL A 88 -3.13 -3.25 -3.26
C VAL A 88 -1.89 -4.10 -2.99
N MET A 89 -0.76 -3.48 -2.63
CA MET A 89 0.45 -4.23 -2.29
C MET A 89 0.24 -5.15 -1.09
N ARG A 90 -0.56 -4.73 -0.09
CA ARG A 90 -0.94 -5.57 1.05
C ARG A 90 -1.71 -6.84 0.64
N ARG A 91 -2.27 -6.88 -0.56
CA ARG A 91 -2.92 -8.07 -1.15
C ARG A 91 -1.96 -8.91 -2.00
N GLY A 92 -0.66 -8.74 -1.84
CA GLY A 92 0.36 -9.56 -2.48
C GLY A 92 0.69 -9.13 -3.92
N VAL A 93 0.18 -8.00 -4.37
CA VAL A 93 0.30 -7.53 -5.75
C VAL A 93 1.50 -6.58 -5.90
N THR A 94 2.31 -6.79 -6.94
CA THR A 94 3.39 -5.84 -7.29
C THR A 94 2.86 -4.64 -8.06
N ILE A 95 3.51 -3.50 -7.91
CA ILE A 95 3.15 -2.28 -8.64
C ILE A 95 4.33 -1.73 -9.45
N GLU A 96 4.04 -1.25 -10.64
CA GLU A 96 4.78 -0.16 -11.27
C GLU A 96 3.91 1.10 -11.19
N ALA A 97 4.50 2.30 -11.15
CA ALA A 97 3.77 3.55 -11.01
C ALA A 97 3.82 4.37 -12.32
N ILE A 98 2.72 5.00 -12.70
CA ILE A 98 2.64 5.97 -13.80
C ILE A 98 2.22 7.33 -13.26
N HIS A 99 2.96 8.37 -13.65
CA HIS A 99 2.67 9.76 -13.32
C HIS A 99 2.59 10.61 -14.59
N PHE A 100 1.51 11.37 -14.74
CA PHE A 100 1.33 12.30 -15.84
C PHE A 100 1.82 13.68 -15.43
N HIS A 101 2.87 14.16 -16.10
CA HIS A 101 3.49 15.45 -15.85
C HIS A 101 3.22 16.40 -17.02
N SER A 102 2.65 17.57 -16.75
CA SER A 102 2.19 18.51 -17.76
C SER A 102 2.56 19.98 -17.46
N PRO A 103 3.86 20.36 -17.46
CA PRO A 103 4.24 21.75 -17.28
C PRO A 103 3.66 22.65 -18.41
N PRO A 104 3.21 23.89 -18.12
CA PRO A 104 3.23 24.58 -16.82
C PRO A 104 2.03 24.25 -15.91
N PHE A 105 1.10 23.39 -16.33
CA PHE A 105 -0.08 23.02 -15.52
C PHE A 105 0.28 22.25 -14.24
N THR A 106 1.45 21.62 -14.21
CA THR A 106 2.05 20.99 -13.02
C THR A 106 3.45 21.52 -12.78
N SER A 107 3.81 21.73 -11.51
CA SER A 107 5.15 22.17 -11.10
C SER A 107 6.17 21.02 -11.05
N ASP A 108 7.46 21.35 -11.12
CA ASP A 108 8.54 20.40 -10.85
C ASP A 108 8.47 19.84 -9.42
N GLN A 109 8.02 20.67 -8.47
CA GLN A 109 7.76 20.22 -7.09
C GLN A 109 6.73 19.08 -7.04
N ALA A 110 5.70 19.09 -7.90
CA ALA A 110 4.73 18.00 -7.97
C ALA A 110 5.38 16.69 -8.45
N LYS A 111 6.31 16.77 -9.41
CA LYS A 111 7.10 15.63 -9.89
C LYS A 111 8.01 15.09 -8.79
N GLU A 112 8.75 15.96 -8.11
CA GLU A 112 9.61 15.57 -6.98
C GLU A 112 8.81 14.90 -5.85
N LYS A 113 7.63 15.44 -5.54
CA LYS A 113 6.72 14.84 -4.56
C LYS A 113 6.32 13.42 -4.94
N VAL A 114 6.06 13.17 -6.22
CA VAL A 114 5.70 11.82 -6.71
C VAL A 114 6.90 10.87 -6.65
N ILE A 115 8.11 11.35 -6.93
CA ILE A 115 9.34 10.56 -6.76
C ILE A 115 9.51 10.16 -5.29
N GLU A 116 9.33 11.11 -4.36
CA GLU A 116 9.42 10.83 -2.93
C GLU A 116 8.33 9.86 -2.45
N LEU A 117 7.08 10.03 -2.91
CA LEU A 117 6.01 9.07 -2.61
C LEU A 117 6.34 7.67 -3.14
N THR A 118 6.93 7.57 -4.33
CA THR A 118 7.37 6.27 -4.88
C THR A 118 8.47 5.66 -4.02
N ARG A 119 9.41 6.47 -3.52
CA ARG A 119 10.47 6.03 -2.60
C ARG A 119 9.88 5.45 -1.31
N ILE A 120 8.92 6.14 -0.69
CA ILE A 120 8.23 5.67 0.52
C ILE A 120 7.52 4.32 0.29
N LEU A 121 6.88 4.14 -0.86
CA LEU A 121 6.28 2.85 -1.22
C LEU A 121 7.34 1.76 -1.40
N ALA A 122 8.46 2.09 -2.06
CA ALA A 122 9.54 1.15 -2.36
C ALA A 122 10.30 0.67 -1.11
N GLU A 123 10.36 1.47 -0.04
CA GLU A 123 10.94 1.06 1.25
C GLU A 123 10.29 -0.20 1.84
N ARG A 124 9.04 -0.50 1.47
CA ARG A 124 8.28 -1.62 2.03
C ARG A 124 8.35 -2.90 1.21
N VAL A 125 8.52 -2.77 -0.11
CA VAL A 125 8.34 -3.90 -1.05
C VAL A 125 9.53 -4.08 -1.99
N GLY A 126 10.55 -3.23 -1.88
CA GLY A 126 11.66 -3.16 -2.81
C GLY A 126 11.43 -2.19 -3.98
N PRO A 127 12.29 -2.22 -5.00
CA PRO A 127 12.29 -1.27 -6.11
C PRO A 127 10.93 -1.18 -6.83
N ILE A 128 10.44 0.06 -7.02
CA ILE A 128 9.25 0.36 -7.81
C ILE A 128 9.67 1.19 -9.02
N LYS A 129 9.26 0.77 -10.22
CA LYS A 129 9.48 1.51 -11.46
C LYS A 129 8.50 2.67 -11.58
N LEU A 130 9.01 3.88 -11.83
CA LEU A 130 8.18 5.08 -12.03
C LEU A 130 8.27 5.54 -13.50
N HIS A 131 7.12 5.51 -14.17
CA HIS A 131 6.94 5.98 -15.54
C HIS A 131 6.42 7.42 -15.50
N ILE A 132 7.26 8.38 -15.90
CA ILE A 132 6.87 9.79 -16.00
C ILE A 132 6.48 10.07 -17.44
N VAL A 133 5.20 10.37 -17.65
CA VAL A 133 4.62 10.59 -18.97
C VAL A 133 4.42 12.09 -19.21
N PRO A 134 5.09 12.67 -20.23
CA PRO A 134 4.80 14.02 -20.68
C PRO A 134 3.36 14.10 -21.20
N PHE A 135 2.55 14.98 -20.61
CA PHE A 135 1.12 15.06 -20.90
C PHE A 135 0.65 16.46 -21.35
N THR A 136 1.57 17.43 -21.43
CA THR A 136 1.27 18.83 -21.77
C THR A 136 0.52 18.97 -23.10
N GLU A 137 1.00 18.36 -24.17
CA GLU A 137 0.40 18.56 -25.51
C GLU A 137 -0.99 17.92 -25.61
N LEU A 138 -1.17 16.73 -25.04
CA LEU A 138 -2.50 16.11 -24.94
C LEU A 138 -3.47 17.00 -24.14
N GLN A 139 -3.02 17.54 -23.01
CA GLN A 139 -3.84 18.42 -22.19
C GLN A 139 -4.22 19.72 -22.92
N LYS A 140 -3.27 20.35 -23.64
CA LYS A 140 -3.55 21.54 -24.47
C LYS A 140 -4.57 21.23 -25.57
N GLN A 141 -4.46 20.09 -26.24
CA GLN A 141 -5.43 19.69 -27.27
C GLN A 141 -6.82 19.47 -26.67
N VAL A 142 -6.93 18.77 -25.54
CA VAL A 142 -8.21 18.59 -24.84
C VAL A 142 -8.82 19.95 -24.48
N ASN A 143 -8.04 20.87 -23.92
CA ASN A 143 -8.52 22.22 -23.58
C ASN A 143 -8.98 23.02 -24.81
N LYS A 144 -8.38 22.79 -25.98
CA LYS A 144 -8.71 23.50 -27.22
C LYS A 144 -10.01 23.00 -27.86
N VAL A 145 -10.25 21.70 -27.86
CA VAL A 145 -11.32 21.08 -28.67
C VAL A 145 -12.50 20.55 -27.86
N VAL A 146 -12.33 20.33 -26.55
CA VAL A 146 -13.38 19.81 -25.69
C VAL A 146 -14.07 20.95 -24.96
N HIS A 147 -15.40 20.92 -24.93
CA HIS A 147 -16.19 21.88 -24.17
C HIS A 147 -15.76 21.92 -22.69
N PRO A 148 -15.59 23.10 -22.05
CA PRO A 148 -15.02 23.26 -20.71
C PRO A 148 -15.62 22.35 -19.62
N ARG A 149 -16.93 22.09 -19.69
CA ARG A 149 -17.64 21.19 -18.75
C ARG A 149 -17.15 19.74 -18.78
N TYR A 150 -16.50 19.29 -19.86
CA TYR A 150 -16.06 17.91 -20.05
C TYR A 150 -14.54 17.75 -20.11
N THR A 151 -13.79 18.84 -20.00
CA THR A 151 -12.32 18.86 -20.10
C THR A 151 -11.68 17.91 -19.08
N MET A 152 -12.13 17.92 -17.83
CA MET A 152 -11.61 17.03 -16.78
C MET A 152 -11.89 15.56 -17.07
N THR A 153 -13.14 15.21 -17.41
CA THR A 153 -13.52 13.84 -17.76
C THR A 153 -12.74 13.34 -18.98
N SER A 154 -12.56 14.19 -20.00
CA SER A 154 -11.82 13.86 -21.22
C SER A 154 -10.32 13.70 -20.97
N THR A 155 -9.75 14.55 -20.13
CA THR A 155 -8.35 14.45 -19.66
C THR A 155 -8.11 13.12 -18.97
N ARG A 156 -8.98 12.73 -18.02
CA ARG A 156 -8.86 11.45 -17.29
C ARG A 156 -9.06 10.24 -18.21
N ARG A 157 -9.95 10.34 -19.19
CA ARG A 157 -10.12 9.32 -20.25
C ARG A 157 -8.83 9.13 -21.07
N MET A 158 -8.14 10.22 -21.42
CA MET A 158 -6.85 10.13 -22.12
C MET A 158 -5.76 9.53 -21.23
N MET A 159 -5.67 9.92 -19.96
CA MET A 159 -4.74 9.31 -19.00
C MET A 159 -5.00 7.81 -18.86
N MET A 160 -6.27 7.40 -18.76
CA MET A 160 -6.65 5.99 -18.66
C MET A 160 -6.25 5.19 -19.91
N ARG A 161 -6.41 5.74 -21.12
CA ARG A 161 -5.95 5.10 -22.37
C ARG A 161 -4.43 4.91 -22.40
N VAL A 162 -3.68 5.89 -21.92
CA VAL A 162 -2.21 5.77 -21.85
C VAL A 162 -1.79 4.73 -20.81
N ALA A 163 -2.44 4.73 -19.64
CA ALA A 163 -2.20 3.74 -18.60
C ALA A 163 -2.54 2.32 -19.09
N ASP A 164 -3.64 2.14 -19.80
CA ASP A 164 -4.07 0.87 -20.40
C ASP A 164 -3.03 0.30 -21.38
N LYS A 165 -2.53 1.13 -22.30
CA LYS A 165 -1.42 0.76 -23.18
C LYS A 165 -0.20 0.29 -22.38
N LEU A 166 0.17 1.03 -21.33
CA LEU A 166 1.33 0.69 -20.52
C LEU A 166 1.12 -0.62 -19.73
N VAL A 167 -0.08 -0.86 -19.19
CA VAL A 167 -0.43 -2.11 -18.49
C VAL A 167 -0.08 -3.32 -19.36
N HIS A 168 -0.52 -3.31 -20.62
CA HIS A 168 -0.22 -4.39 -21.56
C HIS A 168 1.28 -4.51 -21.86
N GLN A 169 1.99 -3.38 -22.00
CA GLN A 169 3.43 -3.39 -22.28
C GLN A 169 4.28 -3.97 -21.14
N ILE A 170 3.88 -3.76 -19.89
CA ILE A 170 4.64 -4.24 -18.71
C ILE A 170 4.16 -5.61 -18.18
N GLY A 171 3.17 -6.22 -18.85
CA GLY A 171 2.54 -7.47 -18.42
C GLY A 171 1.76 -7.34 -17.11
N ALA A 172 1.22 -6.15 -16.82
CA ALA A 172 0.32 -5.95 -15.69
C ALA A 172 -1.11 -6.41 -16.02
N LEU A 173 -1.90 -6.71 -14.98
CA LEU A 173 -3.25 -7.25 -15.11
C LEU A 173 -4.35 -6.25 -14.75
N ALA A 174 -4.00 -5.12 -14.12
CA ALA A 174 -4.96 -4.10 -13.72
C ALA A 174 -4.31 -2.72 -13.57
N ILE A 175 -5.14 -1.68 -13.65
CA ILE A 175 -4.81 -0.30 -13.29
C ILE A 175 -5.30 -0.07 -11.86
N VAL A 176 -4.50 0.59 -11.03
CA VAL A 176 -4.87 1.01 -9.67
C VAL A 176 -4.97 2.53 -9.65
N ASN A 177 -6.00 3.07 -9.00
CA ASN A 177 -6.07 4.50 -8.72
C ASN A 177 -6.59 4.77 -7.30
N GLY A 178 -6.44 6.01 -6.84
CA GLY A 178 -6.93 6.48 -5.55
C GLY A 178 -8.32 7.13 -5.62
N GLU A 179 -9.21 6.68 -6.51
CA GLU A 179 -10.57 7.21 -6.55
C GLU A 179 -11.39 6.80 -5.33
N ASN A 180 -12.17 7.75 -4.81
CA ASN A 180 -13.10 7.58 -3.71
C ASN A 180 -14.49 8.10 -4.12
N LEU A 181 -15.56 7.36 -3.85
CA LEU A 181 -16.89 7.72 -4.33
C LEU A 181 -17.45 8.97 -3.63
N GLY A 182 -17.77 10.00 -4.42
CA GLY A 182 -18.47 11.19 -3.93
C GLY A 182 -17.59 12.25 -3.25
N GLN A 183 -16.26 12.07 -3.20
CA GLN A 183 -15.34 13.04 -2.58
C GLN A 183 -15.19 14.32 -3.41
N VAL A 184 -15.17 14.22 -4.74
CA VAL A 184 -15.11 15.36 -5.67
C VAL A 184 -16.00 15.12 -6.90
N ALA A 185 -16.34 16.19 -7.63
CA ALA A 185 -17.23 16.11 -8.80
C ALA A 185 -16.76 15.12 -9.89
N SER A 186 -15.45 14.92 -10.03
CA SER A 186 -14.86 13.97 -10.99
C SER A 186 -14.91 12.51 -10.51
N GLN A 187 -15.42 12.25 -9.31
CA GLN A 187 -15.49 10.93 -8.66
C GLN A 187 -16.94 10.56 -8.29
N THR A 188 -17.92 11.02 -9.05
CA THR A 188 -19.29 10.47 -9.00
C THR A 188 -19.37 9.16 -9.79
N LEU A 189 -20.39 8.33 -9.54
CA LEU A 189 -20.62 7.11 -10.34
C LEU A 189 -20.69 7.40 -11.84
N HIS A 190 -21.36 8.48 -12.23
CA HIS A 190 -21.45 8.91 -13.63
C HIS A 190 -20.08 9.26 -14.24
N SER A 191 -19.26 10.01 -13.49
CA SER A 191 -17.90 10.35 -13.92
C SER A 191 -17.02 9.11 -14.02
N MET A 192 -17.07 8.21 -13.03
CA MET A 192 -16.32 6.95 -13.04
C MET A 192 -16.73 6.08 -14.23
N TYR A 193 -18.04 5.91 -14.46
CA TYR A 193 -18.59 5.18 -15.60
C TYR A 193 -18.08 5.76 -16.93
N ALA A 194 -18.17 7.08 -17.11
CA ALA A 194 -17.70 7.74 -18.31
C ALA A 194 -16.18 7.60 -18.50
N ILE A 195 -15.37 7.65 -17.43
CA ILE A 195 -13.92 7.52 -17.53
C ILE A 195 -13.52 6.06 -17.84
N ASN A 196 -14.15 5.09 -17.17
CA ASN A 196 -13.83 3.68 -17.32
C ASN A 196 -14.17 3.13 -18.71
N ASN A 197 -15.14 3.74 -19.41
CA ASN A 197 -15.55 3.36 -20.77
C ASN A 197 -14.51 3.66 -21.88
N VAL A 198 -13.22 3.74 -21.54
CA VAL A 198 -12.11 3.78 -22.51
C VAL A 198 -11.16 2.60 -22.37
N THR A 199 -11.42 1.71 -21.42
CA THR A 199 -10.59 0.55 -21.13
C THR A 199 -11.48 -0.61 -20.68
N SER A 200 -11.11 -1.82 -21.11
CA SER A 200 -11.64 -3.07 -20.56
C SER A 200 -10.73 -3.67 -19.48
N THR A 201 -9.54 -3.10 -19.27
CA THR A 201 -8.61 -3.51 -18.21
C THR A 201 -9.28 -3.26 -16.86
N PRO A 202 -9.18 -4.21 -15.90
CA PRO A 202 -9.68 -4.00 -14.56
C PRO A 202 -9.09 -2.73 -13.92
N VAL A 203 -9.96 -1.87 -13.37
CA VAL A 203 -9.55 -0.68 -12.61
C VAL A 203 -9.87 -0.90 -11.13
N LEU A 204 -8.83 -1.15 -10.35
CA LEU A 204 -8.93 -1.36 -8.91
C LEU A 204 -8.98 -0.01 -8.18
N ARG A 205 -9.98 0.12 -7.29
CA ARG A 205 -10.26 1.32 -6.50
C ARG A 205 -10.30 0.97 -5.02
N PRO A 206 -9.14 0.76 -4.37
CA PRO A 206 -9.09 0.29 -2.99
C PRO A 206 -9.77 1.24 -2.00
N LEU A 207 -9.84 2.52 -2.35
CA LEU A 207 -10.38 3.59 -1.51
C LEU A 207 -11.82 3.97 -1.89
N LEU A 208 -12.49 3.19 -2.74
CA LEU A 208 -13.80 3.54 -3.30
C LEU A 208 -14.84 3.89 -2.22
N THR A 209 -14.77 3.22 -1.07
CA THR A 209 -15.74 3.32 0.01
C THR A 209 -15.18 3.98 1.26
N TYR A 210 -13.97 4.53 1.22
CA TYR A 210 -13.36 5.15 2.39
C TYR A 210 -13.88 6.57 2.53
N ASP A 211 -13.89 7.13 3.73
CA ASP A 211 -13.99 8.57 3.91
C ASP A 211 -12.61 9.25 3.85
N LYS A 212 -12.59 10.58 3.97
CA LYS A 212 -11.32 11.33 3.88
C LYS A 212 -10.42 11.11 5.11
N GLU A 213 -11.00 10.95 6.28
CA GLU A 213 -10.25 10.76 7.53
C GLU A 213 -9.57 9.39 7.56
N GLU A 214 -10.26 8.33 7.11
CA GLU A 214 -9.67 7.00 6.93
C GLU A 214 -8.44 7.03 6.03
N ILE A 215 -8.50 7.78 4.92
CA ILE A 215 -7.37 7.95 4.00
C ILE A 215 -6.23 8.73 4.68
N ILE A 216 -6.54 9.77 5.45
CA ILE A 216 -5.52 10.57 6.17
C ILE A 216 -4.81 9.72 7.22
N ILE A 217 -5.55 8.93 8.00
CA ILE A 217 -4.98 8.03 9.02
C ILE A 217 -4.03 7.03 8.36
N LYS A 218 -4.47 6.35 7.30
CA LYS A 218 -3.63 5.41 6.54
C LYS A 218 -2.42 6.08 5.92
N SER A 219 -2.56 7.31 5.42
CA SER A 219 -1.43 8.09 4.89
C SER A 219 -0.40 8.40 5.97
N LYS A 220 -0.81 8.67 7.21
CA LYS A 220 0.11 8.91 8.34
C LYS A 220 0.84 7.64 8.74
N GLU A 221 0.13 6.52 8.84
CA GLU A 221 0.72 5.19 9.07
C GLU A 221 1.74 4.82 7.98
N MET A 222 1.44 5.19 6.73
CA MET A 222 2.34 4.97 5.60
C MET A 222 3.72 5.62 5.82
N VAL A 223 3.71 6.89 6.24
CA VAL A 223 4.90 7.72 6.40
C VAL A 223 5.65 7.42 7.71
N HIS A 224 4.94 7.10 8.80
CA HIS A 224 5.57 6.89 10.11
C HIS A 224 6.51 5.67 10.15
N LEU A 225 6.19 4.63 9.38
CA LEU A 225 7.03 3.43 9.22
C LEU A 225 8.38 3.68 8.52
N LYS A 226 8.61 4.87 7.94
CA LYS A 226 9.88 5.29 7.33
C LYS A 226 11.06 5.23 8.31
N HIS A 227 10.81 5.43 9.61
CA HIS A 227 11.88 5.47 10.61
C HIS A 227 12.44 4.09 11.01
N LEU A 228 11.80 2.99 10.61
CA LEU A 228 12.19 1.64 11.01
C LEU A 228 13.16 0.95 10.03
N PHE A 229 13.31 1.44 8.79
CA PHE A 229 14.00 0.72 7.70
C PHE A 229 15.11 1.53 7.01
N ASN A 230 15.96 2.22 7.77
CA ASN A 230 17.04 3.10 7.25
C ASN A 230 18.20 2.41 6.49
N HIS A 231 18.11 1.13 6.10
CA HIS A 231 19.23 0.37 5.52
C HIS A 231 18.99 -0.26 4.13
N LEU A 232 17.87 0.02 3.45
CA LEU A 232 17.65 -0.50 2.09
C LEU A 232 18.25 0.41 1.01
N LYS A 233 19.07 -0.16 0.12
CA LYS A 233 19.50 0.48 -1.13
C LYS A 233 18.30 0.55 -2.09
N ILE A 234 17.81 1.75 -2.35
CA ILE A 234 16.63 2.00 -3.21
C ILE A 234 17.09 2.29 -4.64
N VAL A 235 16.55 1.55 -5.61
CA VAL A 235 16.75 1.80 -7.05
C VAL A 235 15.42 2.26 -7.64
N VAL A 236 15.32 3.54 -8.01
CA VAL A 236 14.20 4.07 -8.81
C VAL A 236 14.63 4.07 -10.27
N GLN A 237 14.00 3.23 -11.09
CA GLN A 237 14.30 3.17 -12.51
C GLN A 237 13.31 4.06 -13.27
N PHE A 238 13.82 5.09 -13.95
CA PHE A 238 13.05 5.96 -14.82
C PHE A 238 12.99 5.38 -16.24
N SER A 239 11.82 5.38 -16.85
CA SER A 239 11.65 5.04 -18.27
C SER A 239 10.84 6.14 -18.97
N PRO A 240 11.43 6.88 -19.93
CA PRO A 240 10.66 7.81 -20.75
C PRO A 240 9.79 7.00 -21.73
N LEU A 241 8.47 7.07 -21.58
CA LEU A 241 7.55 6.51 -22.56
C LEU A 241 7.49 7.42 -23.78
N LYS A 242 7.96 6.94 -24.94
CA LYS A 242 7.66 7.57 -26.24
C LYS A 242 6.28 7.11 -26.69
N ILE A 243 5.29 8.01 -26.62
CA ILE A 243 3.96 7.76 -27.16
C ILE A 243 4.05 8.01 -28.67
N GLN A 244 3.96 6.95 -29.47
CA GLN A 244 3.66 7.04 -30.91
C GLN A 244 2.15 7.08 -31.12
#